data_AF-A0AAE1T6X1-F1
#
_entry.id   AF-A0AAE1T6X1-F1
#
_cell.length_a   1.000
_cell.length_b   1.000
_cell.length_c   1.000
_cell.angle_alpha   90.00
_cell.angle_beta   90.00
_cell.angle_gamma   90.00
#
_symmetry.space_group_name_H-M   'P 1'
#
loop_
_entity.id
_entity.type
_entity.pdbx_description
1 polymer ?
#
loop_
_entity_poly.entity_id
_entity_poly.type
_entity_poly.pdbx_seq_one_letter_code
_entity_poly.pdbx_strand_id
1 'polypeptide(L)'
;MSNHENGLPNDKPWPELKLPELLSSDSLRALHAAIESEWDFLRRSACQTAAGRALWKQVIHDPLAELFAGETYLKSVYEKIKKDRLNNAREISGVILAVRTLWFDSKLEAALSSSDGGGAQVVLLGAGKC
;
A
#
# COMPACT_ATOMS: atom_id res chain seq x y z
N MET A 1 11.40 -23.29 -41.27
CA MET A 1 10.35 -23.41 -40.25
C MET A 1 11.01 -23.82 -38.95
N SER A 2 11.16 -22.89 -38.02
CA SER A 2 11.56 -23.16 -36.64
C SER A 2 10.60 -22.36 -35.77
N ASN A 3 9.57 -23.04 -35.29
CA ASN A 3 8.61 -22.49 -34.34
C ASN A 3 9.36 -22.20 -33.03
N HIS A 4 9.76 -20.93 -32.84
CA HIS A 4 10.05 -20.44 -31.50
C HIS A 4 8.71 -20.27 -30.80
N GLU A 5 8.28 -21.33 -30.11
CA GLU A 5 7.33 -21.20 -29.02
C GLU A 5 7.94 -20.22 -28.01
N ASN A 6 7.45 -18.97 -28.04
CA ASN A 6 7.63 -18.02 -26.96
C ASN A 6 6.89 -18.59 -25.75
N GLY A 7 7.56 -19.48 -25.03
CA GLY A 7 7.14 -19.94 -23.73
C GLY A 7 6.92 -18.72 -22.86
N LEU A 8 5.64 -18.42 -22.60
CA LEU A 8 5.19 -17.47 -21.59
C LEU A 8 6.07 -17.67 -20.35
N PRO A 9 6.72 -16.63 -19.79
CA PRO A 9 7.47 -16.81 -18.56
C PRO A 9 6.48 -17.36 -17.55
N ASN A 10 6.74 -18.60 -17.12
CA ASN A 10 6.01 -19.35 -16.12
C ASN A 10 5.42 -18.38 -15.08
N ASP A 11 4.09 -18.40 -14.93
CA ASP A 11 3.34 -17.74 -13.86
C ASP A 11 3.90 -18.21 -12.51
N LYS A 12 5.03 -17.65 -12.11
CA LYS A 12 5.46 -17.72 -10.73
C LYS A 12 4.51 -16.77 -10.01
N PRO A 13 3.57 -17.27 -9.19
CA PRO A 13 2.81 -16.39 -8.32
C PRO A 13 3.86 -15.58 -7.56
N TRP A 14 3.79 -14.24 -7.56
CA TRP A 14 4.64 -13.53 -6.60
C TRP A 14 4.23 -14.07 -5.23
N PRO A 15 5.16 -14.67 -4.47
CA PRO A 15 4.84 -15.17 -3.13
C PRO A 15 4.43 -14.04 -2.16
N GLU A 16 4.61 -12.79 -2.59
CA GLU A 16 4.63 -11.57 -1.78
C GLU A 16 3.31 -10.80 -1.78
N LEU A 17 2.48 -10.92 -2.83
CA LEU A 17 1.15 -10.31 -2.87
C LEU A 17 0.15 -11.23 -2.18
N LYS A 18 0.21 -11.22 -0.85
CA LYS A 18 -0.83 -11.83 -0.01
C LYS A 18 -1.82 -10.75 0.38
N LEU A 19 -3.10 -11.03 0.18
CA LEU A 19 -4.15 -10.25 0.83
C LEU A 19 -3.92 -10.31 2.35
N PRO A 20 -3.91 -9.17 3.04
CA PRO A 20 -3.75 -9.08 4.49
C PRO A 20 -4.65 -10.04 5.28
N GLU A 21 -4.08 -10.76 6.24
CA GLU A 21 -4.83 -11.63 7.17
C GLU A 21 -5.77 -10.82 8.09
N LEU A 22 -5.48 -9.53 8.28
CA LEU A 22 -6.35 -8.63 9.03
C LEU A 22 -7.77 -8.54 8.43
N LEU A 23 -7.93 -8.85 7.14
CA LEU A 23 -9.22 -8.95 6.45
C LEU A 23 -10.08 -10.13 6.94
N SER A 24 -9.47 -11.11 7.60
CA SER A 24 -10.15 -12.28 8.15
C SER A 24 -10.93 -11.97 9.43
N SER A 25 -10.75 -10.79 10.03
CA SER A 25 -11.54 -10.36 11.20
C SER A 25 -12.88 -9.77 10.77
N ASP A 26 -13.98 -10.48 11.07
CA ASP A 26 -15.34 -10.03 10.75
C ASP A 26 -15.73 -8.70 11.41
N SER A 27 -15.25 -8.43 12.63
CA SER A 27 -15.54 -7.18 13.35
C SER A 27 -14.95 -5.96 12.65
N LEU A 28 -13.69 -6.06 12.20
CA LEU A 28 -13.03 -5.00 11.43
C LEU A 28 -13.70 -4.78 10.08
N ARG A 29 -14.08 -5.86 9.39
CA ARG A 29 -14.82 -5.77 8.12
C ARG A 29 -16.14 -5.03 8.29
N ALA A 30 -16.90 -5.40 9.33
CA ALA A 30 -18.17 -4.74 9.66
C ALA A 30 -17.97 -3.26 10.03
N LEU A 31 -16.93 -2.93 10.79
CA LEU A 31 -16.58 -1.55 11.13
C LEU A 31 -16.31 -0.72 9.87
N HIS A 32 -15.43 -1.18 8.98
CA HIS A 32 -15.13 -0.49 7.73
C HIS A 32 -16.38 -0.32 6.86
N ALA A 33 -17.20 -1.35 6.72
CA ALA A 33 -18.43 -1.28 5.94
C ALA A 33 -19.42 -0.24 6.50
N ALA A 34 -19.50 -0.11 7.83
CA ALA A 34 -20.38 0.86 8.49
C ALA A 34 -19.92 2.31 8.26
N ILE A 35 -18.62 2.57 8.31
CA ILE A 35 -18.06 3.93 8.24
C ILE A 35 -17.74 4.38 6.80
N GLU A 36 -17.58 3.46 5.85
CA GLU A 36 -17.16 3.77 4.48
C GLU A 36 -18.19 4.64 3.73
N SER A 37 -19.48 4.47 4.02
CA SER A 37 -20.55 5.28 3.43
C SER A 37 -20.46 6.77 3.82
N GLU A 38 -19.85 7.05 4.97
CA GLU A 38 -19.66 8.40 5.51
C GLU A 38 -18.33 9.04 5.08
N TRP A 39 -17.48 8.33 4.36
CA TRP A 39 -16.18 8.84 3.93
C TRP A 39 -16.31 9.83 2.78
N ASP A 40 -15.77 11.02 3.00
CA ASP A 40 -15.55 12.02 1.95
C ASP A 40 -14.37 11.65 1.03
N PHE A 41 -14.15 12.46 0.00
CA PHE A 41 -13.08 12.21 -0.97
C PHE A 41 -11.69 12.12 -0.32
N LEU A 42 -11.42 12.94 0.71
CA LEU A 42 -10.12 12.97 1.39
C LEU A 42 -9.86 11.67 2.15
N ARG A 43 -10.83 11.18 2.91
CA ARG A 43 -10.73 9.89 3.62
C ARG A 43 -10.56 8.73 2.65
N ARG A 44 -11.36 8.67 1.58
CA ARG A 44 -11.23 7.62 0.55
C ARG A 44 -9.83 7.60 -0.08
N SER A 45 -9.27 8.76 -0.38
CA SER A 45 -7.89 8.90 -0.89
C SER A 45 -6.84 8.43 0.12
N ALA A 46 -7.04 8.74 1.41
CA ALA A 46 -6.19 8.23 2.48
C ALA A 46 -6.24 6.69 2.57
N CYS A 47 -7.41 6.08 2.36
CA CYS A 47 -7.58 4.61 2.44
C CYS A 47 -6.97 3.89 1.26
N GLN A 48 -7.11 4.46 0.06
CA GLN A 48 -6.39 4.00 -1.13
C GLN A 48 -4.87 4.06 -0.93
N THR A 49 -4.40 5.15 -0.33
CA THR A 49 -2.99 5.31 -0.01
C THR A 49 -2.53 4.25 1.00
N ALA A 50 -3.29 4.02 2.08
CA ALA A 50 -3.00 3.00 3.08
C ALA A 50 -3.01 1.59 2.44
N ALA A 51 -3.96 1.28 1.56
CA ALA A 51 -4.03 0.02 0.83
C ALA A 51 -2.77 -0.21 -0.02
N GLY A 52 -2.29 0.83 -0.69
CA GLY A 52 -1.02 0.77 -1.41
C GLY A 52 0.16 0.47 -0.49
N ARG A 53 0.25 1.12 0.68
CA ARG A 53 1.33 0.84 1.64
C ARG A 53 1.28 -0.60 2.17
N ALA A 54 0.08 -1.09 2.49
CA ALA A 54 -0.17 -2.45 2.95
C ALA A 54 0.26 -3.52 1.92
N LEU A 55 -0.02 -3.30 0.64
CA LEU A 55 0.28 -4.28 -0.41
C LEU A 55 1.74 -4.23 -0.89
N TRP A 56 2.48 -3.18 -0.55
CA TRP A 56 3.92 -3.05 -0.79
C TRP A 56 4.75 -3.27 0.49
N LYS A 57 4.24 -4.09 1.42
CA LYS A 57 4.84 -4.34 2.74
C LYS A 57 6.23 -5.00 2.74
N GLN A 58 6.64 -5.57 1.60
CA GLN A 58 7.98 -6.12 1.44
C GLN A 58 9.07 -5.04 1.40
N VAL A 59 8.69 -3.80 1.06
CA VAL A 59 9.59 -2.64 1.07
C VAL A 59 9.15 -1.56 2.07
N ILE A 60 7.86 -1.46 2.40
CA ILE A 60 7.35 -0.50 3.37
C ILE A 60 7.03 -1.21 4.69
N HIS A 61 7.49 -0.67 5.81
CA HIS A 61 7.11 -1.18 7.13
C HIS A 61 6.06 -0.27 7.80
N ASP A 62 4.80 -0.36 7.35
CA ASP A 62 3.66 0.31 8.00
C ASP A 62 2.72 -0.74 8.61
N PRO A 63 2.84 -1.02 9.92
CA PRO A 63 2.04 -2.06 10.58
C PRO A 63 0.55 -1.72 10.68
N LEU A 64 0.16 -0.46 10.47
CA LEU A 64 -1.24 -0.03 10.56
C LEU A 64 -1.89 0.20 9.20
N ALA A 65 -1.13 0.09 8.10
CA ALA A 65 -1.65 0.30 6.75
C ALA A 65 -2.82 -0.62 6.42
N GLU A 66 -2.71 -1.91 6.76
CA GLU A 66 -3.76 -2.91 6.52
C GLU A 66 -5.05 -2.55 7.27
N LEU A 67 -4.91 -2.06 8.51
CA LEU A 67 -6.03 -1.62 9.34
C LEU A 67 -6.72 -0.40 8.73
N PHE A 68 -5.98 0.65 8.36
CA PHE A 68 -6.60 1.86 7.85
C PHE A 68 -7.18 1.70 6.45
N ALA A 69 -6.62 0.82 5.63
CA ALA A 69 -7.07 0.65 4.25
C ALA A 69 -8.52 0.13 4.15
N GLY A 70 -8.94 -0.77 5.04
CA GLY A 70 -10.20 -1.47 4.92
C GLY A 70 -10.26 -2.44 3.73
N GLU A 71 -11.24 -3.33 3.74
CA GLU A 71 -11.34 -4.43 2.78
C GLU A 71 -11.55 -3.95 1.34
N THR A 72 -12.46 -3.00 1.13
CA THR A 72 -12.82 -2.49 -0.19
C THR A 72 -11.59 -1.99 -0.96
N TYR A 73 -10.77 -1.17 -0.31
CA TYR A 73 -9.59 -0.58 -0.93
C TYR A 73 -8.44 -1.58 -1.07
N LEU A 74 -8.24 -2.46 -0.09
CA LEU A 74 -7.24 -3.54 -0.20
C LEU A 74 -7.54 -4.46 -1.39
N LYS A 75 -8.78 -4.92 -1.54
CA LYS A 75 -9.17 -5.74 -2.69
C LYS A 75 -9.03 -4.98 -4.01
N SER A 76 -9.47 -3.72 -4.05
CA SER A 76 -9.39 -2.90 -5.27
C SER A 76 -7.95 -2.71 -5.74
N VAL A 77 -7.03 -2.35 -4.84
CA VAL A 77 -5.61 -2.15 -5.19
C VAL A 77 -4.93 -3.48 -5.51
N TYR A 78 -5.25 -4.56 -4.79
CA TYR A 78 -4.75 -5.90 -5.07
C TYR A 78 -5.10 -6.34 -6.51
N GLU A 79 -6.37 -6.21 -6.91
CA GLU A 79 -6.80 -6.58 -8.24
C GLU A 79 -6.19 -5.68 -9.34
N LYS A 80 -5.96 -4.38 -9.05
CA LYS A 80 -5.22 -3.51 -9.97
C LYS A 80 -3.79 -3.99 -10.18
N ILE A 81 -3.05 -4.27 -9.10
CA ILE A 81 -1.68 -4.78 -9.18
C ILE A 81 -1.63 -6.11 -9.93
N LYS A 82 -2.57 -7.01 -9.63
CA LYS A 82 -2.70 -8.29 -10.33
C LYS A 82 -2.96 -8.10 -11.82
N LYS A 83 -3.85 -7.16 -12.20
CA LYS A 83 -4.16 -6.83 -13.59
C LYS A 83 -2.98 -6.21 -14.33
N ASP A 84 -2.28 -5.26 -13.72
CA ASP A 84 -1.04 -4.68 -14.28
C ASP A 84 -0.02 -5.80 -14.54
N ARG A 85 0.02 -6.75 -13.59
CA ARG A 85 0.69 -8.04 -13.64
C ARG A 85 0.48 -8.78 -14.96
N LEU A 86 -0.75 -9.24 -15.11
CA LEU A 86 -1.20 -10.08 -16.22
C LEU A 86 -1.03 -9.40 -17.58
N ASN A 87 -1.11 -8.07 -17.61
CA ASN A 87 -0.93 -7.29 -18.83
C ASN A 87 0.54 -6.94 -19.13
N ASN A 88 1.49 -7.42 -18.33
CA ASN A 88 2.91 -7.06 -18.42
C ASN A 88 3.11 -5.53 -18.51
N ALA A 89 2.37 -4.79 -17.67
CA ALA A 89 2.43 -3.35 -17.65
C ALA A 89 3.85 -2.87 -17.30
N ARG A 90 4.31 -1.81 -17.97
CA ARG A 90 5.61 -1.19 -17.69
C ARG A 90 5.70 -0.66 -16.25
N GLU A 91 4.56 -0.24 -15.71
CA GLU A 91 4.44 0.33 -14.37
C GLU A 91 3.38 -0.43 -13.59
N ILE A 92 3.71 -0.83 -12.37
CA ILE A 92 2.80 -1.57 -11.48
C ILE A 92 2.15 -0.59 -10.50
N SER A 93 0.85 -0.71 -10.31
CA SER A 93 0.09 0.08 -9.35
C SER A 93 0.72 0.06 -7.95
N GLY A 94 0.81 1.25 -7.34
CA GLY A 94 1.29 1.40 -5.96
C GLY A 94 2.82 1.54 -5.79
N VAL A 95 3.64 1.31 -6.84
CA VAL A 95 5.11 1.56 -6.76
C VAL A 95 5.39 2.99 -6.30
N ILE A 96 4.67 3.99 -6.84
CA ILE A 96 4.85 5.39 -6.45
C ILE A 96 4.52 5.64 -4.97
N LEU A 97 3.57 4.89 -4.40
CA LEU A 97 3.23 5.00 -2.98
C LEU A 97 4.37 4.45 -2.11
N ALA A 98 5.02 3.36 -2.55
CA ALA A 98 6.19 2.82 -1.87
C ALA A 98 7.38 3.77 -1.90
N VAL A 99 7.74 4.29 -3.08
CA VAL A 99 8.81 5.27 -3.21
C VAL A 99 8.52 6.52 -2.38
N ARG A 100 7.28 7.01 -2.42
CA ARG A 100 6.88 8.19 -1.63
C ARG A 100 7.04 7.94 -0.14
N THR A 101 6.56 6.81 0.38
CA THR A 101 6.68 6.47 1.80
C THR A 101 8.14 6.36 2.22
N LEU A 102 8.95 5.57 1.50
CA LEU A 102 10.38 5.42 1.80
C LEU A 102 11.14 6.75 1.78
N TRP A 103 10.80 7.64 0.84
CA TRP A 103 11.41 8.95 0.78
C TRP A 103 11.07 9.78 2.02
N PHE A 104 9.80 9.88 2.41
CA PHE A 104 9.41 10.63 3.61
C PHE A 104 10.00 10.03 4.88
N ASP A 105 9.98 8.70 5.02
CA ASP A 105 10.56 8.00 6.16
C ASP A 105 12.05 8.33 6.29
N SER A 106 12.81 8.27 5.18
CA SER A 106 14.24 8.63 5.18
C SER A 106 14.50 10.09 5.57
N LYS A 107 13.59 11.02 5.24
CA LYS A 107 13.73 12.44 5.63
C LYS A 107 13.45 12.65 7.10
N LEU A 108 12.46 11.94 7.64
CA LEU A 108 12.18 11.97 9.08
C LEU A 108 13.33 11.37 9.87
N GLU A 109 13.83 10.19 9.47
CA GLU A 109 14.97 9.54 10.10
C GLU A 109 16.22 10.43 10.11
N ALA A 110 16.54 11.06 8.97
CA ALA A 110 17.66 11.99 8.87
C ALA A 110 17.49 13.20 9.78
N ALA A 111 16.29 13.80 9.82
CA ALA A 111 16.02 14.94 10.69
C ALA A 111 16.16 14.59 12.17
N LEU A 112 15.62 13.44 12.59
CA LEU A 112 15.71 12.93 13.96
C LEU A 112 17.14 12.56 14.37
N SER A 113 17.96 12.08 13.42
CA SER A 113 19.35 11.67 13.68
C SER A 113 20.35 12.83 13.70
N SER A 114 19.96 14.01 13.22
CA SER A 114 20.85 15.16 13.00
C SER A 114 21.03 16.09 14.21
N SER A 115 20.30 15.89 15.31
CA SER A 115 20.25 16.91 16.36
C SER A 115 21.34 16.74 17.43
N ASP A 116 22.21 17.75 17.53
CA ASP A 116 23.30 17.89 18.52
C ASP A 116 22.80 18.22 19.94
N GLY A 117 21.74 17.55 20.42
CA GLY A 117 21.25 17.66 21.79
C GLY A 117 20.04 18.57 22.02
N GLY A 118 19.52 19.24 20.97
CA GLY A 118 18.17 19.84 20.98
C GLY A 118 17.16 18.87 20.39
N GLY A 119 16.06 18.56 21.10
CA GLY A 119 15.04 17.63 20.59
C GLY A 119 14.47 18.06 19.24
N ALA A 120 14.38 17.14 18.28
CA ALA A 120 13.79 17.40 16.98
C ALA A 120 12.25 17.50 17.09
N GLN A 121 11.66 18.52 16.45
CA GLN A 121 10.20 18.67 16.32
C GLN A 121 9.77 18.36 14.88
N VAL A 122 8.82 17.45 14.74
CA VAL A 122 8.24 17.07 13.44
C VAL A 122 6.78 17.50 13.37
N VAL A 123 6.40 18.15 12.27
CA VAL A 123 5.01 18.51 11.98
C VAL A 123 4.59 17.84 10.67
N LEU A 124 3.57 16.99 10.74
CA LEU A 124 2.98 16.33 9.57
C LEU A 124 1.69 17.06 9.17
N LEU A 125 1.75 17.82 8.08
CA LEU A 125 0.59 18.51 7.53
C LEU A 125 -0.22 17.58 6.65
N GLY A 126 -1.54 17.60 6.80
CA GLY A 126 -2.41 16.69 6.05
C GLY A 126 -2.13 15.22 6.36
N ALA A 127 -1.78 14.90 7.61
CA ALA A 127 -1.45 13.55 8.08
C ALA A 127 -2.62 12.55 8.02
N GLY A 128 -3.68 12.89 7.29
CA GLY A 128 -4.96 12.22 7.23
C GLY A 128 -4.84 10.71 7.22
N LYS A 129 -5.70 10.09 8.03
CA LYS A 129 -5.90 8.66 8.10
C LYS A 129 -7.39 8.37 7.94
N CYS A 130 -7.66 7.18 7.44
CA CYS A 130 -8.91 6.49 7.69
C CYS A 130 -8.99 6.12 9.17
#